data_AF-A0A914NEM1-F1
#
_entry.id   AF-A0A914NEM1-F1
#
_cell.length_a   1.000
_cell.length_b   1.000
_cell.length_c   1.000
_cell.angle_alpha   90.00
_cell.angle_beta   90.00
_cell.angle_gamma   90.00
#
_symmetry.space_group_name_H-M   'P 1'
#
loop_
_entity.id
_entity.type
_entity.pdbx_description
1 polymer ?
#
loop_
_entity_poly.entity_id
_entity_poly.type
_entity_poly.pdbx_seq_one_letter_code
_entity_poly.pdbx_strand_id
1 'polypeptide(L)'
;MQWSDCNDSCGSCGTRQRFCNCVTAPTCNCTGTAFQKEVCNTQVCLYPRTSCCPSFSPASVNNTFTCVPSDNLSTQRPNTRKRR
;
A
#
# COMPACT_ATOMS: atom_id res chain seq x y z
N MET A 1 -11.18 9.83 -13.41
CA MET A 1 -11.01 8.37 -13.24
C MET A 1 -10.97 8.10 -11.75
N GLN A 2 -11.94 7.34 -11.23
CA GLN A 2 -12.16 7.13 -9.81
C GLN A 2 -11.59 5.77 -9.38
N TRP A 3 -11.02 5.71 -8.17
CA TRP A 3 -10.65 4.42 -7.56
C TRP A 3 -11.88 3.68 -7.07
N SER A 4 -11.87 2.35 -7.22
CA SER A 4 -12.82 1.47 -6.54
C SER A 4 -12.66 1.58 -5.03
N ASP A 5 -13.68 1.12 -4.33
CA ASP A 5 -13.57 0.91 -2.89
C ASP A 5 -12.43 -0.07 -2.57
N CYS A 6 -11.85 0.12 -1.39
CA CYS A 6 -10.83 -0.78 -0.88
C CYS A 6 -11.48 -2.06 -0.35
N ASN A 7 -10.96 -3.22 -0.76
CA ASN A 7 -11.55 -4.50 -0.36
C ASN A 7 -11.26 -4.93 1.10
N ASP A 8 -10.43 -4.18 1.83
CA ASP A 8 -10.21 -4.36 3.27
C ASP A 8 -10.16 -2.98 3.93
N SER A 9 -10.37 -2.92 5.23
CA SER A 9 -10.50 -1.68 6.01
C SER A 9 -9.26 -1.32 6.82
N CYS A 10 -8.24 -2.18 6.91
CA CYS A 10 -7.00 -1.93 7.65
C CYS A 10 -5.87 -2.88 7.24
N GLY A 11 -4.68 -2.65 7.81
CA GLY A 11 -3.55 -3.58 7.80
C GLY A 11 -2.76 -3.63 6.49
N SER A 12 -2.99 -2.70 5.55
CA SER A 12 -2.49 -2.80 4.17
C SER A 12 -2.90 -4.12 3.49
N CYS A 13 -4.03 -4.69 3.90
CA CYS A 13 -4.58 -5.94 3.36
C CYS A 13 -5.42 -5.71 2.10
N GLY A 14 -5.96 -4.51 1.95
CA GLY A 14 -6.87 -4.15 0.87
C GLY A 14 -6.13 -3.66 -0.37
N THR A 15 -6.74 -3.87 -1.52
CA THR A 15 -6.32 -3.24 -2.76
C THR A 15 -7.51 -2.56 -3.42
N ARG A 16 -7.24 -1.49 -4.15
CA ARG A 16 -8.21 -0.78 -4.99
C ARG A 16 -7.66 -0.63 -6.40
N GLN A 17 -8.56 -0.49 -7.35
CA GLN A 17 -8.22 -0.37 -8.76
C GLN A 17 -8.98 0.77 -9.41
N ARG A 18 -8.38 1.38 -10.43
CA ARG A 18 -9.05 2.34 -11.31
C ARG A 18 -8.76 2.01 -12.75
N PHE A 19 -9.75 2.25 -13.60
CA PHE A 19 -9.62 2.08 -15.04
C PHE A 19 -9.37 3.44 -15.69
N CYS A 20 -8.39 3.46 -16.58
CA CYS A 20 -8.06 4.59 -17.41
C CYS A 20 -8.59 4.32 -18.82
N ASN A 21 -9.64 5.03 -19.21
CA ASN A 21 -10.10 5.00 -20.60
C ASN A 21 -9.28 5.95 -21.47
N CYS A 22 -8.86 5.45 -22.62
CA CYS A 22 -8.20 6.22 -23.66
C CYS A 22 -9.26 6.89 -24.54
N VAL A 23 -9.30 8.23 -24.57
CA VAL A 23 -10.29 9.00 -25.35
C VAL A 23 -9.61 9.71 -26.53
N THR A 24 -8.77 9.00 -27.28
CA THR A 24 -8.09 9.57 -28.47
C THR A 24 -8.66 9.03 -29.78
N ALA A 25 -8.51 9.83 -30.84
CA ALA A 25 -8.86 9.50 -32.22
C ALA A 25 -8.14 8.23 -32.72
N PRO A 26 -8.69 7.51 -33.71
CA PRO A 26 -8.19 6.20 -34.18
C PRO A 26 -6.74 6.19 -34.69
N THR A 27 -6.13 7.35 -34.86
CA THR A 27 -4.74 7.52 -35.33
C THR A 27 -3.72 7.67 -34.20
N CYS A 28 -4.15 7.81 -32.95
CA CYS A 28 -3.26 7.91 -31.79
C CYS A 28 -3.57 6.80 -30.78
N ASN A 29 -2.63 5.85 -30.66
CA ASN A 29 -2.71 4.78 -29.67
C ASN A 29 -2.30 5.31 -28.30
N CYS A 30 -3.12 5.10 -27.26
CA CYS A 30 -2.66 5.35 -25.90
C CYS A 30 -1.56 4.37 -25.51
N THR A 31 -0.53 4.91 -24.87
CA THR A 31 0.54 4.13 -24.26
C THR A 31 0.27 3.95 -22.76
N GLY A 32 0.74 2.83 -22.20
CA GLY A 32 0.55 2.49 -20.79
C GLY A 32 -0.61 1.53 -20.53
N THR A 33 -0.84 1.24 -19.25
CA THR A 33 -1.84 0.25 -18.82
C THR A 33 -3.23 0.87 -18.73
N ALA A 34 -4.25 0.10 -19.15
CA ALA A 34 -5.66 0.50 -19.07
C ALA A 34 -6.21 0.49 -17.63
N PHE A 35 -5.45 -0.03 -16.66
CA PHE A 35 -5.81 -0.05 -15.26
C PHE A 35 -4.59 0.22 -14.37
N GLN A 36 -4.88 0.69 -13.16
CA GLN A 36 -3.92 0.82 -12.08
C GLN A 36 -4.48 0.13 -10.85
N LYS A 37 -3.59 -0.51 -10.08
CA LYS A 37 -3.90 -1.19 -8.83
C LYS A 37 -2.95 -0.70 -7.74
N GLU A 38 -3.49 -0.42 -6.56
CA GLU A 38 -2.69 0.00 -5.42
C GLU A 38 -3.22 -0.60 -4.11
N VAL A 39 -2.32 -0.66 -3.12
CA VAL A 39 -2.67 -1.02 -1.75
C VAL A 39 -3.37 0.16 -1.09
N CYS A 40 -4.36 -0.12 -0.25
CA CYS A 40 -5.13 0.88 0.45
C CYS A 40 -5.32 0.48 1.92
N ASN A 41 -5.78 1.44 2.73
CA ASN A 41 -6.07 1.23 4.15
C ASN A 41 -4.84 0.75 4.94
N THR A 42 -3.82 1.61 4.94
CA THR A 42 -2.50 1.33 5.51
C THR A 42 -2.44 1.49 7.03
N GLN A 43 -3.45 2.05 7.67
CA GLN A 43 -3.56 2.05 9.13
C GLN A 43 -3.51 0.63 9.68
N VAL A 44 -2.86 0.44 10.84
CA VAL A 44 -2.83 -0.86 11.51
C VAL A 44 -4.25 -1.32 11.88
N CYS A 45 -4.50 -2.62 11.77
CA CYS A 45 -5.68 -3.23 12.35
C CYS A 45 -5.57 -3.31 13.88
N LEU A 46 -6.70 -3.15 14.56
CA LEU A 46 -6.82 -3.41 15.99
C LEU A 46 -7.15 -4.89 16.24
N TYR A 47 -6.86 -5.34 17.46
CA TYR A 47 -7.27 -6.67 17.94
C TYR A 47 -8.78 -6.89 17.70
N PRO A 48 -9.23 -8.08 17.27
CA PRO A 48 -8.53 -9.37 17.22
C PRO A 48 -7.78 -9.67 15.92
N ARG A 49 -7.80 -8.76 14.94
CA ARG A 49 -7.10 -8.98 13.67
C ARG A 49 -5.59 -8.75 13.84
N THR A 50 -4.80 -9.40 13.00
CA THR A 50 -3.37 -9.11 12.88
C THR A 50 -3.17 -7.67 12.43
N SER A 51 -2.25 -6.94 13.06
CA SER A 51 -2.06 -5.50 12.81
C SER A 51 -1.76 -5.16 11.36
N CYS A 52 -0.98 -5.99 10.67
CA CYS A 52 -0.64 -5.83 9.25
C CYS A 52 -0.77 -7.17 8.51
N CYS A 53 -1.05 -7.10 7.21
CA CYS A 53 -1.03 -8.26 6.33
C CYS A 53 0.39 -8.77 6.04
N PRO A 54 0.53 -10.01 5.52
CA PRO A 54 1.81 -10.55 5.10
C PRO A 54 2.56 -9.60 4.17
N SER A 55 3.89 -9.51 4.33
CA SER A 55 4.78 -8.58 3.62
C SER A 55 4.68 -7.11 4.05
N PHE A 56 3.85 -6.80 5.05
CA PHE A 56 3.80 -5.50 5.70
C PHE A 56 4.08 -5.62 7.19
N SER A 57 4.71 -4.59 7.73
CA SER A 57 5.05 -4.50 9.15
C SER A 57 4.63 -3.14 9.70
N PRO A 58 4.21 -3.05 10.97
CA PRO A 58 3.84 -1.78 11.57
C PRO A 58 5.09 -0.90 11.75
N ALA A 59 5.03 0.32 11.24
CA ALA A 59 6.05 1.35 11.44
C ALA A 59 5.39 2.68 11.82
N SER A 60 6.13 3.51 12.55
CA SER A 60 5.68 4.87 12.86
C SER A 60 6.01 5.78 11.68
N VAL A 61 4.98 6.30 11.02
CA VAL A 61 5.09 7.25 9.92
C VAL A 61 4.20 8.45 10.27
N ASN A 62 4.76 9.66 10.29
CA ASN A 62 4.03 10.89 10.68
C ASN A 62 3.28 10.74 12.02
N ASN A 63 3.95 10.23 13.05
CA ASN A 63 3.41 9.97 14.38
C ASN A 63 2.21 9.00 14.43
N THR A 64 1.97 8.23 13.37
CA THR A 64 0.89 7.24 13.29
C THR A 64 1.44 5.88 12.91
N PHE A 65 0.91 4.81 13.51
CA PHE A 65 1.29 3.45 13.14
C PHE A 65 0.60 3.05 11.83
N THR A 66 1.40 2.81 10.81
CA THR A 66 0.95 2.34 9.49
C THR A 66 1.74 1.12 9.07
N CYS A 67 1.09 0.27 8.26
CA CYS A 67 1.66 -0.94 7.71
C CYS A 67 2.46 -0.59 6.45
N VAL A 68 3.79 -0.61 6.59
CA VAL A 68 4.73 -0.35 5.49
C VAL A 68 5.29 -1.66 4.95
N PRO A 69 5.70 -1.73 3.67
CA PRO A 69 6.30 -2.93 3.11
C PRO A 69 7.52 -3.35 3.93
N SER A 70 7.61 -4.62 4.33
CA SER A 70 8.68 -5.12 5.18
C SER A 70 10.07 -4.98 4.55
N ASP A 71 10.16 -4.91 3.22
CA ASP A 71 11.40 -4.62 2.48
C ASP A 71 11.98 -3.24 2.84
N ASN A 72 11.12 -2.24 3.08
CA ASN A 72 11.54 -0.89 3.46
C ASN A 72 12.09 -0.79 4.90
N LEU A 73 11.86 -1.81 5.74
CA LEU A 73 12.44 -1.88 7.09
C LEU A 73 13.86 -2.43 7.08
N SER A 74 14.31 -3.09 5.99
CA SER A 74 15.69 -3.56 5.87
C SER A 74 16.68 -2.40 5.86
N THR A 75 16.31 -1.26 5.25
CA THR A 75 17.13 -0.04 5.22
C THR A 75 17.08 0.76 6.53
N GLN A 76 16.16 0.42 7.43
CA GLN A 76 16.08 0.94 8.80
C GLN A 76 16.14 -0.19 9.83
N ARG A 77 17.14 -1.08 9.73
CA ARG A 77 17.81 -1.46 10.97
C ARG A 77 18.60 -0.23 11.40
N PRO A 78 18.14 0.61 12.36
CA PRO A 78 19.13 1.27 13.19
C PRO A 78 20.01 0.13 13.69
N ASN A 79 21.31 0.22 13.44
CA ASN A 79 22.28 -0.64 14.07
C ASN A 79 22.05 -0.53 15.58
N THR A 80 21.20 -1.41 16.14
CA THR A 80 21.05 -1.57 17.57
C THR A 80 22.36 -2.24 17.99
N ARG A 81 23.35 -1.38 18.22
CA ARG A 81 24.53 -1.67 19.01
C ARG A 81 23.99 -2.40 20.24
N LYS A 82 24.28 -3.71 20.35
CA LYS A 82 24.13 -4.48 21.59
C LYS A 82 24.70 -3.59 22.69
N ARG A 83 23.83 -2.99 23.52
CA ARG A 83 24.30 -2.46 24.80
C ARG A 83 24.73 -3.69 25.59
N ARG A 84 26.00 -3.60 25.97
CA ARG A 84 26.82 -4.53 26.73
C ARG A 84 26.10 -5.09 27.95
#